data_AF-A0A356TSB8-F1
#
_entry.id   AF-A0A356TSB8-F1
#
_cell.length_a   1.000
_cell.length_b   1.000
_cell.length_c   1.000
_cell.angle_alpha   90.00
_cell.angle_beta   90.00
_cell.angle_gamma   90.00
#
_symmetry.space_group_name_H-M   'P 1'
#
loop_
_entity.id
_entity.type
_entity.pdbx_description
1 polymer ?
#
loop_
_entity_poly.entity_id
_entity_poly.type
_entity_poly.pdbx_seq_one_letter_code
_entity_poly.pdbx_strand_id
1 'polypeptide(L)'
;PIGDPCIPENIPQEDRDGDGFADGFDSAEVYIETSSVQCRTRTCMVYALDGNPEKVTGGESCPSGDPTCVTPVALEAQVFCSCRCSLGPGASANTPLCNCGDGFTCVDDLVTTGGDGVVGGYCVPCIRPQDDREGLAGVYDNCPTPGS
;
A
#
# COMPACT_ATOMS: atom_id res chain seq x y z
N PRO A 1 -12.80 -1.62 5.06
CA PRO A 1 -12.93 -2.61 3.97
C PRO A 1 -11.65 -2.64 3.13
N ILE A 2 -11.61 -3.41 2.04
CA ILE A 2 -10.50 -3.28 1.08
C ILE A 2 -10.59 -1.88 0.48
N GLY A 3 -9.47 -1.16 0.41
CA GLY A 3 -9.42 0.19 -0.13
C GLY A 3 -9.81 1.30 0.86
N ASP A 4 -10.23 0.97 2.08
CA ASP A 4 -10.41 2.02 3.10
C ASP A 4 -9.06 2.66 3.43
N PRO A 5 -9.02 3.97 3.69
CA PRO A 5 -7.78 4.63 4.09
C PRO A 5 -7.30 4.09 5.43
N CYS A 6 -5.98 4.01 5.58
CA CYS A 6 -5.31 3.75 6.85
C CYS A 6 -4.00 4.53 6.88
N ILE A 7 -3.44 4.72 8.08
CA ILE A 7 -2.07 5.22 8.27
C ILE A 7 -1.32 4.20 9.13
N PRO A 8 -0.18 3.66 8.67
CA PRO A 8 0.63 2.76 9.48
C PRO A 8 1.08 3.41 10.79
N GLU A 9 1.13 2.64 11.88
CA GLU A 9 1.64 3.13 13.16
C GLU A 9 3.18 3.21 13.16
N ASN A 10 3.84 2.41 12.32
CA ASN A 10 5.30 2.40 12.18
C ASN A 10 5.69 2.93 10.81
N ILE A 11 6.06 4.21 10.77
CA ILE A 11 6.59 4.88 9.59
C ILE A 11 8.10 5.01 9.78
N PRO A 12 8.94 4.64 8.80
CA PRO A 12 10.40 4.79 8.93
C PRO A 12 10.77 6.24 9.27
N GLN A 13 11.63 6.39 10.29
CA GLN A 13 12.08 7.71 10.80
C GLN A 13 13.54 8.02 10.44
N GLU A 14 14.14 7.19 9.59
CA GLU A 14 15.52 7.34 9.16
C GLU A 14 15.62 8.43 8.08
N ASP A 15 16.71 9.19 8.13
CA ASP A 15 17.16 10.12 7.11
C ASP A 15 18.23 9.40 6.28
N ARG A 16 17.83 8.70 5.21
CA ARG A 16 18.74 7.82 4.46
C ARG A 16 19.59 8.59 3.45
N ASP A 17 19.15 9.78 3.03
CA ASP A 17 19.85 10.61 2.03
C ASP A 17 20.64 11.80 2.64
N GLY A 18 20.42 12.10 3.91
CA GLY A 18 21.12 13.12 4.68
C GLY A 18 20.58 14.54 4.50
N ASP A 19 19.35 14.69 4.00
CA ASP A 19 18.72 15.99 3.75
C ASP A 19 18.13 16.64 5.02
N GLY A 20 18.11 15.89 6.13
CA GLY A 20 17.61 16.33 7.43
C GLY A 20 16.12 16.04 7.69
N PHE A 21 15.45 15.32 6.79
CA PHE A 21 14.07 14.85 6.95
C PHE A 21 14.02 13.32 7.15
N ALA A 22 12.95 12.84 7.77
CA ALA A 22 12.67 11.41 7.83
C ALA A 22 11.97 10.98 6.54
N ASP A 23 12.61 10.13 5.75
CA ASP A 23 12.17 9.76 4.39
C ASP A 23 10.79 9.11 4.35
N GLY A 24 10.43 8.37 5.41
CA GLY A 24 9.26 7.50 5.38
C GLY A 24 9.50 6.30 4.46
N PHE A 25 8.53 6.03 3.58
CA PHE A 25 8.55 4.87 2.69
C PHE A 25 9.24 5.15 1.36
N ASP A 26 9.76 4.10 0.73
CA ASP A 26 10.41 4.14 -0.59
C ASP A 26 9.49 3.56 -1.68
N SER A 27 9.49 4.18 -2.87
CA SER A 27 8.65 3.73 -4.00
C SER A 27 8.90 2.30 -4.48
N ALA A 28 10.03 1.68 -4.15
CA ALA A 28 10.34 0.30 -4.49
C ALA A 28 9.83 -0.71 -3.44
N GLU A 29 9.29 -0.25 -2.32
CA GLU A 29 8.90 -1.13 -1.21
C GLU A 29 7.38 -1.38 -1.11
N VAL A 30 7.06 -2.53 -0.51
CA VAL A 30 5.71 -2.86 -0.06
C VAL A 30 5.78 -3.12 1.43
N TYR A 31 5.07 -2.30 2.20
CA TYR A 31 4.99 -2.43 3.64
C TYR A 31 3.61 -2.95 4.08
N ILE A 32 3.60 -3.81 5.08
CA ILE A 32 2.42 -4.53 5.57
C ILE A 32 2.36 -4.44 7.09
N GLU A 33 1.31 -3.84 7.61
CA GLU A 33 0.98 -3.83 9.03
C GLU A 33 -0.24 -4.72 9.29
N THR A 34 0.00 -5.92 9.82
CA THR A 34 -1.06 -6.94 10.06
C THR A 34 -1.97 -6.66 11.26
N SER A 35 -1.66 -5.65 12.07
CA SER A 35 -2.34 -5.35 13.33
C SER A 35 -2.91 -3.92 13.37
N SER A 36 -3.34 -3.40 12.22
CA SER A 36 -3.92 -2.06 12.12
C SER A 36 -5.37 -2.02 12.61
N VAL A 37 -5.64 -1.24 13.66
CA VAL A 37 -7.00 -1.05 14.21
C VAL A 37 -7.95 -0.42 13.20
N GLN A 38 -7.41 0.38 12.27
CA GLN A 38 -8.15 1.07 11.20
C GLN A 38 -8.71 0.07 10.18
N CYS A 39 -7.95 -1.00 9.92
CA CYS A 39 -8.32 -2.06 9.01
C CYS A 39 -9.08 -3.23 9.68
N ARG A 40 -9.36 -3.14 10.99
CA ARG A 40 -10.02 -4.18 11.79
C ARG A 40 -9.22 -5.49 11.81
N THR A 41 -9.66 -6.51 11.08
CA THR A 41 -8.97 -7.81 10.96
C THR A 41 -8.10 -7.89 9.69
N ARG A 42 -7.94 -6.77 8.98
CA ARG A 42 -7.20 -6.66 7.72
C ARG A 42 -5.85 -5.96 7.95
N THR A 43 -5.07 -5.87 6.89
CA THR A 43 -3.72 -5.29 6.91
C THR A 43 -3.76 -3.86 6.38
N CYS A 44 -3.06 -2.92 7.02
CA CYS A 44 -2.74 -1.65 6.39
C CYS A 44 -1.53 -1.84 5.48
N MET A 45 -1.68 -1.55 4.19
CA MET A 45 -0.64 -1.70 3.18
C MET A 45 -0.16 -0.33 2.72
N VAL A 46 1.15 -0.20 2.58
CA VAL A 46 1.78 0.88 1.81
C VAL A 46 2.38 0.24 0.56
N TYR A 47 1.99 0.72 -0.62
CA TYR A 47 2.39 0.15 -1.90
C TYR A 47 3.07 1.23 -2.76
N ALA A 48 4.38 1.09 -2.96
CA ALA A 48 5.17 1.96 -3.83
C ALA A 48 5.08 3.46 -3.50
N LEU A 49 4.77 3.81 -2.25
CA LEU A 49 4.72 5.20 -1.80
C LEU A 49 6.14 5.72 -1.59
N ASP A 50 6.42 6.89 -2.13
CA ASP A 50 7.63 7.67 -1.85
C ASP A 50 7.28 8.78 -0.87
N GLY A 51 7.77 8.69 0.38
CA GLY A 51 7.54 9.70 1.41
C GLY A 51 6.77 9.24 2.65
N ASN A 52 6.31 10.20 3.44
CA ASN A 52 5.64 10.00 4.72
C ASN A 52 4.12 10.24 4.61
N PRO A 53 3.27 9.23 4.87
CA PRO A 53 1.83 9.34 4.71
C PRO A 53 1.14 10.26 5.73
N GLU A 54 1.82 10.69 6.79
CA GLU A 54 1.32 11.71 7.73
C GLU A 54 1.53 13.16 7.21
N LYS A 55 2.41 13.34 6.23
CA LYS A 55 2.76 14.65 5.65
C LYS A 55 2.09 14.84 4.31
N VAL A 56 0.91 15.47 4.31
CA VAL A 56 0.11 15.64 3.09
C VAL A 56 0.26 17.06 2.53
N THR A 57 0.60 17.18 1.24
CA THR A 57 0.74 18.48 0.57
C THR A 57 -0.54 19.30 0.67
N GLY A 58 -0.40 20.61 0.92
CA GLY A 58 -1.54 21.51 1.10
C GLY A 58 -2.19 21.45 2.50
N GLY A 59 -1.73 20.54 3.37
CA GLY A 59 -2.04 20.53 4.80
C GLY A 59 -0.97 21.23 5.64
N GLU A 60 -1.24 21.36 6.94
CA GLU A 60 -0.30 21.94 7.91
C GLU A 60 0.86 20.98 8.24
N SER A 61 0.70 19.67 8.00
CA SER A 61 1.70 18.63 8.30
C SER A 61 2.83 18.54 7.27
N CYS A 62 2.69 19.21 6.13
CA CYS A 62 3.71 19.28 5.08
C CYS A 62 4.25 20.72 4.94
N PRO A 63 5.39 21.06 5.55
CA PRO A 63 6.00 22.36 5.35
C PRO A 63 6.55 22.49 3.91
N SER A 64 6.58 23.72 3.39
CA SER A 64 7.10 23.97 2.04
C SER A 64 8.56 23.56 1.93
N GLY A 65 8.87 22.70 0.95
CA GLY A 65 10.23 22.23 0.68
C GLY A 65 10.60 20.93 1.38
N ASP A 66 9.69 20.31 2.14
CA ASP A 66 9.87 18.95 2.65
C ASP A 66 9.61 17.95 1.49
N PRO A 67 10.64 17.21 1.04
CA PRO A 67 10.52 16.30 -0.11
C PRO A 67 9.73 15.03 0.24
N THR A 68 9.50 14.76 1.51
CA THR A 68 8.82 13.55 2.01
C THR A 68 7.30 13.70 2.02
N CYS A 69 6.79 14.85 1.55
CA CYS A 69 5.35 15.09 1.48
C CYS A 69 4.69 14.33 0.34
N VAL A 70 3.54 13.74 0.64
CA VAL A 70 2.73 12.99 -0.31
C VAL A 70 1.50 13.79 -0.74
N THR A 71 1.04 13.59 -1.98
CA THR A 71 -0.23 14.20 -2.44
C THR A 71 -1.41 13.45 -1.82
N PRO A 72 -2.59 14.09 -1.66
CA PRO A 72 -3.79 13.39 -1.22
C PRO A 72 -4.17 12.20 -2.12
N VAL A 73 -3.92 12.31 -3.42
CA VAL A 73 -4.23 11.26 -4.41
C VAL A 73 -3.27 10.08 -4.26
N ALA A 74 -1.97 10.33 -4.10
CA ALA A 74 -0.98 9.29 -3.80
C ALA A 74 -1.32 8.58 -2.48
N LEU A 75 -1.64 9.33 -1.43
CA LEU A 75 -2.01 8.75 -0.13
C LEU A 75 -3.22 7.82 -0.23
N GLU A 76 -4.30 8.27 -0.88
CA GLU A 76 -5.52 7.45 -1.06
C GLU A 76 -5.24 6.19 -1.90
N ALA A 77 -4.41 6.32 -2.95
CA ALA A 77 -4.14 5.22 -3.86
C ALA A 77 -3.11 4.23 -3.33
N GLN A 78 -2.17 4.65 -2.49
CA GLN A 78 -0.98 3.87 -2.13
C GLN A 78 -0.94 3.46 -0.66
N VAL A 79 -1.80 4.03 0.19
CA VAL A 79 -1.95 3.61 1.59
C VAL A 79 -3.40 3.24 1.89
N PHE A 80 -3.65 1.94 1.95
CA PHE A 80 -5.00 1.41 2.02
C PHE A 80 -5.06 0.10 2.79
N CYS A 81 -6.23 -0.18 3.33
CA CYS A 81 -6.53 -1.47 3.90
C CYS A 81 -6.58 -2.53 2.80
N SER A 82 -5.68 -3.51 2.86
CA SER A 82 -5.60 -4.65 1.95
C SER A 82 -6.00 -5.95 2.67
N CYS A 83 -6.03 -7.07 1.96
CA CYS A 83 -6.13 -8.39 2.57
C CYS A 83 -5.39 -9.41 1.72
N ARG A 84 -5.01 -10.51 2.37
CA ARG A 84 -4.32 -11.62 1.74
C ARG A 84 -5.28 -12.38 0.81
N CYS A 85 -4.89 -12.54 -0.44
CA CYS A 85 -5.68 -13.21 -1.47
C CYS A 85 -5.04 -14.51 -1.96
N SER A 86 -3.75 -14.72 -1.70
CA SER A 86 -3.09 -16.02 -1.92
C SER A 86 -2.06 -16.34 -0.83
N LEU A 87 -1.80 -17.64 -0.66
CA LEU A 87 -0.85 -18.15 0.32
C LEU A 87 0.54 -18.16 -0.28
N GLY A 88 1.51 -17.60 0.43
CA GLY A 88 2.91 -17.79 0.09
C GLY A 88 3.43 -19.18 0.46
N PRO A 89 4.65 -19.52 0.02
CA PRO A 89 5.30 -20.77 0.39
C PRO A 89 5.38 -20.94 1.92
N GLY A 90 5.01 -22.10 2.43
CA GLY A 90 5.07 -22.42 3.86
C GLY A 90 3.89 -21.89 4.70
N ALA A 91 3.01 -21.06 4.14
CA ALA A 91 1.83 -20.61 4.85
C ALA A 91 0.84 -21.76 5.14
N SER A 92 0.16 -21.67 6.28
CA SER A 92 -0.85 -22.64 6.68
C SER A 92 -2.03 -22.64 5.71
N ALA A 93 -2.47 -23.83 5.29
CA ALA A 93 -3.66 -23.99 4.45
C ALA A 93 -4.96 -23.45 5.09
N ASN A 94 -4.97 -23.25 6.41
CA ASN A 94 -6.10 -22.70 7.16
C ASN A 94 -6.06 -21.18 7.31
N THR A 95 -5.05 -20.51 6.76
CA THR A 95 -4.97 -19.05 6.77
C THR A 95 -6.13 -18.48 5.96
N PRO A 96 -6.94 -17.56 6.53
CA PRO A 96 -8.07 -16.98 5.83
C PRO A 96 -7.61 -16.10 4.66
N LEU A 97 -8.23 -16.30 3.50
CA LEU A 97 -8.04 -15.49 2.30
C LEU A 97 -9.30 -14.67 2.00
N CYS A 98 -9.14 -13.57 1.29
CA CYS A 98 -10.23 -12.75 0.79
C CYS A 98 -10.28 -12.75 -0.74
N ASN A 99 -11.46 -12.42 -1.29
CA ASN A 99 -11.58 -11.99 -2.68
C ASN A 99 -11.40 -10.46 -2.72
N CYS A 100 -10.59 -9.97 -3.67
CA CYS A 100 -10.25 -8.57 -3.78
C CYS A 100 -11.42 -7.67 -4.19
N GLY A 101 -12.39 -8.21 -4.93
CA GLY A 101 -13.55 -7.44 -5.39
C GLY A 101 -13.19 -6.40 -6.46
N ASP A 102 -14.14 -5.49 -6.73
CA ASP A 102 -13.99 -4.50 -7.81
C ASP A 102 -12.92 -3.45 -7.50
N GLY A 103 -12.12 -3.10 -8.51
CA GLY A 103 -11.06 -2.08 -8.40
C GLY A 103 -9.76 -2.58 -7.76
N PHE A 104 -9.70 -3.87 -7.40
CA PHE A 104 -8.51 -4.51 -6.87
C PHE A 104 -8.22 -5.81 -7.62
N THR A 105 -6.94 -6.11 -7.78
CA THR A 105 -6.48 -7.40 -8.31
C THR A 105 -5.68 -8.13 -7.25
N CYS A 106 -5.72 -9.46 -7.28
CA CYS A 106 -4.82 -10.26 -6.46
C CYS A 106 -3.46 -10.28 -7.16
N VAL A 107 -2.43 -9.74 -6.50
CA VAL A 107 -1.04 -9.87 -6.94
C VAL A 107 -0.43 -11.01 -6.15
N ASP A 108 -0.25 -12.16 -6.81
CA ASP A 108 0.40 -13.33 -6.24
C ASP A 108 1.88 -13.05 -5.93
N ASP A 109 2.39 -13.71 -4.88
CA ASP A 109 3.79 -13.59 -4.45
C ASP A 109 4.26 -12.13 -4.25
N LEU A 110 3.36 -11.22 -3.91
CA LEU A 110 3.71 -9.80 -3.72
C LEU A 110 4.71 -9.62 -2.58
N VAL A 111 4.47 -10.31 -1.46
CA VAL A 111 5.40 -10.32 -0.33
C VAL A 111 6.09 -11.67 -0.30
N THR A 112 7.36 -11.67 -0.69
CA THR A 112 8.21 -12.88 -0.77
C THR A 112 9.16 -13.03 0.43
N THR A 113 9.34 -11.98 1.21
CA THR A 113 10.21 -11.92 2.39
C THR A 113 9.40 -11.63 3.64
N GLY A 114 9.77 -12.26 4.77
CA GLY A 114 9.07 -12.14 6.04
C GLY A 114 8.70 -13.50 6.63
N GLY A 115 7.88 -13.50 7.69
CA GLY A 115 7.37 -14.74 8.29
C GLY A 115 6.20 -15.34 7.51
N ASP A 116 5.90 -16.63 7.73
CA ASP A 116 4.80 -17.35 7.08
C ASP A 116 3.42 -16.65 7.26
N GLY A 117 3.28 -15.85 8.32
CA GLY A 117 2.12 -15.02 8.60
C GLY A 117 1.89 -13.85 7.64
N VAL A 118 2.92 -13.42 6.88
CA VAL A 118 2.88 -12.28 5.96
C VAL A 118 3.25 -12.61 4.51
N VAL A 119 4.08 -13.63 4.25
CA VAL A 119 4.48 -14.00 2.87
C VAL A 119 3.29 -14.51 2.03
N GLY A 120 3.05 -13.92 0.87
CA GLY A 120 1.95 -14.30 -0.02
C GLY A 120 1.43 -13.14 -0.87
N GLY A 121 0.31 -13.39 -1.55
CA GLY A 121 -0.34 -12.39 -2.40
C GLY A 121 -1.40 -11.58 -1.67
N TYR A 122 -1.56 -10.34 -2.11
CA TYR A 122 -2.45 -9.36 -1.52
C TYR A 122 -3.26 -8.62 -2.57
N CYS A 123 -4.39 -8.08 -2.14
CA CYS A 123 -5.23 -7.24 -2.98
C CYS A 123 -4.61 -5.86 -3.14
N VAL A 124 -4.27 -5.49 -4.38
CA VAL A 124 -3.67 -4.21 -4.74
C VAL A 124 -4.64 -3.48 -5.68
N PRO A 125 -4.77 -2.15 -5.59
CA PRO A 125 -5.51 -1.37 -6.56
C PRO A 125 -5.08 -1.73 -7.98
N CYS A 126 -6.04 -1.77 -8.87
CA CYS A 126 -5.78 -1.81 -10.29
C CYS A 126 -6.36 -0.55 -10.92
N ILE A 127 -5.76 -0.09 -12.01
CA ILE A 127 -6.21 1.13 -12.68
C ILE A 127 -6.99 0.77 -13.92
N ARG A 128 -8.10 1.49 -14.13
CA ARG A 128 -8.73 1.54 -15.44
C ARG A 128 -8.15 2.77 -16.14
N PRO A 129 -7.84 2.72 -17.45
CA PRO A 129 -7.24 3.84 -18.16
C PRO A 129 -7.98 5.18 -18.01
N GLN A 130 -9.30 5.12 -17.81
CA GLN A 130 -10.17 6.29 -17.60
C GLN A 130 -10.09 6.91 -16.19
N ASP A 131 -9.51 6.18 -15.24
CA ASP A 131 -9.43 6.53 -13.82
C ASP A 131 -7.98 6.90 -13.42
N ASP A 132 -7.04 6.95 -14.36
CA ASP A 132 -5.65 7.35 -14.12
C ASP A 132 -5.57 8.81 -13.67
N ARG A 133 -5.01 9.02 -12.48
CA ARG A 133 -4.76 10.33 -11.89
C ARG A 133 -3.32 10.36 -11.43
N GLU A 134 -2.67 11.52 -11.59
CA GLU A 134 -1.27 11.72 -11.17
C GLU A 134 -0.28 10.67 -11.68
N GLY A 135 -0.58 9.99 -12.79
CA GLY A 135 0.30 8.96 -13.37
C GLY A 135 0.34 7.66 -12.60
N LEU A 136 -0.66 7.37 -11.76
CA LEU A 136 -0.77 6.11 -11.03
C LEU A 136 -0.80 4.89 -11.96
N ALA A 137 -1.13 5.02 -13.26
CA ALA A 137 -0.99 3.96 -14.25
C ALA A 137 0.47 3.46 -14.43
N GLY A 138 1.47 4.21 -13.94
CA GLY A 138 2.86 3.75 -13.82
C GLY A 138 3.15 2.96 -12.54
N VAL A 139 2.24 2.97 -11.56
CA VAL A 139 2.34 2.28 -10.27
C VAL A 139 1.56 0.97 -10.27
N TYR A 140 0.37 0.97 -10.88
CA TYR A 140 -0.56 -0.16 -10.87
C TYR A 140 -0.82 -0.74 -12.25
N ASP A 141 -1.00 -2.05 -12.29
CA ASP A 141 -1.46 -2.76 -13.47
C ASP A 141 -2.92 -2.39 -13.83
N ASN A 142 -3.27 -2.63 -15.09
CA ASN A 142 -4.64 -2.45 -15.53
C ASN A 142 -5.58 -3.45 -14.86
N CYS A 143 -6.77 -2.99 -14.47
CA CYS A 143 -7.79 -3.90 -13.96
C CYS A 143 -8.16 -4.96 -15.02
N PRO A 144 -8.31 -6.23 -14.61
CA PRO A 144 -8.81 -7.25 -15.52
C PRO A 144 -10.20 -6.82 -16.03
N THR A 145 -10.43 -7.01 -17.32
CA THR A 145 -11.75 -6.75 -17.91
C THR A 145 -12.75 -7.73 -17.31
N PRO A 146 -13.89 -7.27 -16.78
CA PRO A 146 -14.89 -8.18 -16.23
C PRO A 146 -15.41 -9.12 -17.32
N GLY A 147 -15.08 -10.42 -17.21
CA GLY A 147 -15.62 -11.50 -18.04
C GLY A 147 -14.68 -12.08 -19.11
N SER A 148 -13.57 -12.72 -18.69
CA SER A 148 -12.84 -13.69 -19.54
C SER A 148 -13.08 -15.11 -19.03
#